data_AF-A0A1V5QDX0-F1
#
_entry.id   AF-A0A1V5QDX0-F1
#
_cell.length_a   1.000
_cell.length_b   1.000
_cell.length_c   1.000
_cell.angle_alpha   90.00
_cell.angle_beta   90.00
_cell.angle_gamma   90.00
#
_symmetry.space_group_name_H-M   'P 1'
#
loop_
_entity.id
_entity.type
_entity.pdbx_description
1 polymer ?
#
loop_
_entity_poly.entity_id
_entity_poly.type
_entity_poly.pdbx_seq_one_letter_code
_entity_poly.pdbx_strand_id
1 'polypeptide(L)'
;MGTQMHLFNPQDCLKLADGQTIGMPVNTPQQIWDTMDTLAKAGLPLHLSEITITSPNNDARGQQIQAVLTRNLYRTWFSVGPMMGITWWNVVDDCGAPGEPSVSGLFSRDMAPKPAFHAMNKLINDEWKTRLTLKAGADGKVAFRGFKGTYRVSWKDAAGAEKQAEFRLAKDGDGL
;
A
#
# COMPACT_ATOMS: atom_id res chain seq x y z
N MET A 1 8.99 14.90 -4.04
CA MET A 1 8.09 15.45 -5.07
C MET A 1 6.71 14.86 -4.86
N GLY A 2 5.71 15.74 -4.72
CA GLY A 2 4.30 15.32 -4.66
C GLY A 2 3.73 15.19 -6.08
N THR A 3 2.96 14.13 -6.31
CA THR A 3 2.14 13.96 -7.52
C THR A 3 0.80 13.38 -7.14
N GLN A 4 -0.23 13.68 -7.93
CA GLN A 4 -1.56 13.12 -7.74
C GLN A 4 -1.83 11.99 -8.73
N MET A 5 -2.78 11.11 -8.40
CA MET A 5 -3.27 10.07 -9.31
C MET A 5 -4.76 9.80 -9.03
N HIS A 6 -5.63 10.12 -9.97
CA HIS A 6 -7.07 9.92 -9.79
C HIS A 6 -7.67 8.99 -10.85
N LEU A 7 -8.34 7.94 -10.37
CA LEU A 7 -9.35 7.18 -11.12
C LEU A 7 -10.72 7.69 -10.73
N PHE A 8 -11.08 8.87 -11.27
CA PHE A 8 -12.38 9.48 -11.00
C PHE A 8 -13.51 8.89 -11.84
N ASN A 9 -13.23 8.42 -13.05
CA ASN A 9 -14.27 7.91 -13.94
C ASN A 9 -14.64 6.45 -13.57
N PRO A 10 -15.89 6.17 -13.14
CA PRO A 10 -16.32 4.81 -12.81
C PRO A 10 -16.18 3.82 -13.97
N GLN A 11 -16.36 4.28 -15.21
CA GLN A 11 -16.22 3.44 -16.40
C GLN A 11 -14.77 2.99 -16.63
N ASP A 12 -13.80 3.80 -16.22
CA ASP A 12 -12.40 3.44 -16.36
C ASP A 12 -12.01 2.37 -15.33
N CYS A 13 -12.59 2.37 -14.14
CA CYS A 13 -12.47 1.26 -13.19
C CYS A 13 -13.07 -0.05 -13.73
N LEU A 14 -14.19 0.00 -14.47
CA LEU A 14 -14.75 -1.19 -15.13
C LEU A 14 -13.81 -1.72 -16.23
N LYS A 15 -13.34 -0.83 -17.10
CA LYS A 15 -12.39 -1.19 -18.16
C LYS A 15 -11.14 -1.86 -17.60
N LEU A 16 -10.54 -1.29 -16.54
CA LEU A 16 -9.39 -1.89 -15.85
C LEU A 16 -9.73 -3.27 -15.26
N ALA A 17 -10.92 -3.44 -14.68
CA ALA A 17 -11.37 -4.74 -14.16
C ALA A 17 -11.54 -5.79 -15.27
N ASP A 18 -11.91 -5.35 -16.48
CA ASP A 18 -12.01 -6.18 -17.68
C ASP A 18 -10.65 -6.37 -18.39
N GLY A 19 -9.54 -5.88 -17.82
CA GLY A 19 -8.20 -6.01 -18.36
C GLY A 19 -7.87 -5.04 -19.50
N GLN A 20 -8.69 -4.00 -19.70
CA GLN A 20 -8.47 -2.97 -20.71
C GLN A 20 -7.64 -1.80 -20.18
N THR A 21 -7.11 -0.98 -21.08
CA THR A 21 -6.39 0.27 -20.77
C THR A 21 -7.31 1.48 -20.87
N ILE A 22 -7.04 2.56 -20.13
CA ILE A 22 -7.93 3.72 -19.96
C ILE A 22 -7.31 5.10 -20.30
N GLY A 23 -6.06 5.14 -20.79
CA GLY A 23 -5.27 6.35 -20.97
C GLY A 23 -4.44 6.73 -19.72
N MET A 24 -3.61 7.77 -19.81
CA MET A 24 -2.92 8.29 -18.61
C MET A 24 -3.95 8.77 -17.56
N PRO A 25 -3.67 8.67 -16.25
CA PRO A 25 -2.37 8.35 -15.61
C PRO A 25 -2.19 6.89 -15.17
N VAL A 26 -3.14 5.98 -15.48
CA VAL A 26 -3.10 4.59 -15.03
C VAL A 26 -3.45 3.66 -16.18
N ASN A 27 -2.56 2.76 -16.59
CA ASN A 27 -2.99 1.62 -17.40
C ASN A 27 -2.37 0.32 -16.91
N THR A 28 -1.06 0.18 -17.05
CA THR A 28 -0.34 -1.05 -16.74
C THR A 28 0.70 -0.81 -15.65
N PRO A 29 1.13 -1.86 -14.92
CA PRO A 29 2.24 -1.73 -13.97
C PRO A 29 3.49 -1.12 -14.59
N GLN A 30 3.82 -1.50 -15.83
CA GLN A 30 4.98 -0.97 -16.55
C GLN A 30 4.88 0.55 -16.74
N GLN A 31 3.73 1.06 -17.20
CA GLN A 31 3.58 2.50 -17.39
C GLN A 31 3.58 3.29 -16.08
N ILE A 32 3.07 2.69 -15.00
CA ILE A 32 3.18 3.27 -13.66
C ILE A 32 4.66 3.38 -13.29
N TRP A 33 5.45 2.31 -13.45
CA TRP A 33 6.89 2.35 -13.18
C TRP A 33 7.62 3.35 -14.06
N ASP A 34 7.37 3.39 -15.37
CA ASP A 34 8.00 4.35 -16.29
C ASP A 34 7.71 5.81 -15.91
N THR A 35 6.48 6.08 -15.47
CA THR A 35 6.07 7.39 -14.96
C THR A 35 6.83 7.72 -13.67
N MET A 36 6.86 6.78 -12.73
CA MET A 36 7.55 6.98 -11.44
C MET A 36 9.06 7.10 -11.61
N ASP A 37 9.67 6.37 -12.54
CA ASP A 37 11.09 6.47 -12.88
C ASP A 37 11.43 7.82 -13.50
N THR A 38 10.55 8.34 -14.35
CA THR A 38 10.69 9.70 -14.90
C THR A 38 10.62 10.74 -13.79
N LEU A 39 9.66 10.60 -12.88
CA LEU A 39 9.53 11.47 -11.71
C LEU A 39 10.74 11.37 -10.76
N ALA A 40 11.28 10.17 -10.57
CA ALA A 40 12.43 9.91 -9.70
C ALA A 40 13.72 10.59 -10.18
N LYS A 41 13.83 10.98 -11.47
CA LYS A 41 14.98 11.74 -12.00
C LYS A 41 15.20 13.08 -11.30
N ALA A 42 14.18 13.61 -10.61
CA ALA A 42 14.31 14.79 -9.76
C ALA A 42 15.23 14.58 -8.54
N GLY A 43 15.61 13.33 -8.22
CA GLY A 43 16.48 13.01 -7.08
C GLY A 43 15.81 13.20 -5.71
N LEU A 44 14.49 13.32 -5.68
CA LEU A 44 13.69 13.50 -4.46
C LEU A 44 12.81 12.28 -4.20
N PRO A 45 12.51 11.96 -2.93
CA PRO A 45 11.50 10.94 -2.61
C PRO A 45 10.15 11.26 -3.25
N LEU A 46 9.43 10.22 -3.69
CA LEU A 46 8.13 10.36 -4.34
C LEU A 46 7.01 10.23 -3.32
N HIS A 47 6.02 11.10 -3.42
CA HIS A 47 4.79 11.03 -2.63
C HIS A 47 3.61 11.11 -3.59
N LEU A 48 2.80 10.05 -3.62
CA LEU A 48 1.46 10.14 -4.19
C LEU A 48 0.59 10.93 -3.20
N SER A 49 0.56 12.25 -3.36
CA SER A 49 0.00 13.19 -2.38
C SER A 49 -1.51 13.10 -2.28
N GLU A 50 -2.17 12.70 -3.38
CA GLU A 50 -3.60 12.42 -3.42
C GLU A 50 -3.83 11.29 -4.43
N ILE A 51 -4.47 10.22 -3.97
CA ILE A 51 -4.98 9.17 -4.86
C ILE A 51 -6.47 8.99 -4.69
N THR A 52 -7.15 8.70 -5.79
CA THR A 52 -8.57 8.32 -5.76
C THR A 52 -8.79 7.08 -6.59
N ILE A 53 -9.52 6.12 -6.04
CA ILE A 53 -9.98 4.93 -6.77
C ILE A 53 -11.49 4.85 -6.56
N THR A 54 -12.28 5.31 -7.54
CA THR A 54 -13.73 5.22 -7.43
C THR A 54 -14.21 3.79 -7.59
N SER A 55 -15.28 3.44 -6.89
CA SER A 55 -16.07 2.26 -7.22
C SER A 55 -16.79 2.51 -8.55
N PRO A 56 -16.86 1.52 -9.47
CA PRO A 56 -17.61 1.66 -10.71
C PRO A 56 -19.12 1.79 -10.49
N ASN A 57 -19.65 1.17 -9.42
CA ASN A 57 -21.04 1.23 -8.96
C ASN A 57 -21.08 1.12 -7.42
N ASN A 58 -22.15 1.58 -6.76
CA ASN A 58 -22.34 1.39 -5.32
C ASN A 58 -23.04 0.06 -4.97
N ASP A 59 -22.61 -1.03 -5.59
CA ASP A 59 -23.09 -2.38 -5.33
C ASP A 59 -21.93 -3.29 -4.88
N ALA A 60 -22.24 -4.51 -4.47
CA ALA A 60 -21.22 -5.46 -3.99
C ALA A 60 -20.12 -5.73 -5.02
N ARG A 61 -20.49 -5.83 -6.32
CA ARG A 61 -19.53 -6.06 -7.41
C ARG A 61 -18.60 -4.86 -7.58
N GLY A 62 -19.15 -3.65 -7.61
CA GLY A 62 -18.37 -2.43 -7.80
C GLY A 62 -17.41 -2.20 -6.64
N GLN A 63 -17.87 -2.34 -5.40
CA GLN A 63 -17.00 -2.19 -4.24
C GLN A 63 -15.88 -3.24 -4.22
N GLN A 64 -16.15 -4.45 -4.71
CA GLN A 64 -15.12 -5.47 -4.88
C GLN A 64 -14.10 -5.11 -5.98
N ILE A 65 -14.54 -4.52 -7.09
CA ILE A 65 -13.64 -3.98 -8.13
C ILE A 65 -12.74 -2.89 -7.53
N GLN A 66 -13.31 -1.94 -6.78
CA GLN A 66 -12.56 -0.91 -6.07
C GLN A 66 -11.47 -1.53 -5.18
N ALA A 67 -11.80 -2.61 -4.44
CA ALA A 67 -10.87 -3.30 -3.56
C ALA A 67 -9.72 -4.01 -4.31
N VAL A 68 -10.01 -4.66 -5.43
CA VAL A 68 -9.00 -5.33 -6.27
C VAL A 68 -8.07 -4.30 -6.91
N LEU A 69 -8.62 -3.22 -7.46
CA LEU A 69 -7.81 -2.12 -8.01
C LEU A 69 -6.93 -1.49 -6.92
N THR A 70 -7.51 -1.21 -5.74
CA THR A 70 -6.77 -0.73 -4.56
C THR A 70 -5.59 -1.64 -4.24
N ARG A 71 -5.83 -2.95 -4.10
CA ARG A 71 -4.78 -3.92 -3.80
C ARG A 71 -3.67 -3.89 -4.84
N ASN A 72 -4.00 -3.91 -6.13
CA ASN A 72 -3.03 -4.03 -7.20
C ASN A 72 -2.21 -2.74 -7.37
N LEU A 73 -2.86 -1.57 -7.28
CA LEU A 73 -2.19 -0.28 -7.35
C LEU A 73 -1.27 -0.07 -6.15
N TYR A 74 -1.74 -0.33 -4.92
CA TYR A 74 -0.90 -0.21 -3.73
C TYR A 74 0.36 -1.10 -3.80
N ARG A 75 0.24 -2.34 -4.29
CA ARG A 75 1.43 -3.20 -4.49
C ARG A 75 2.39 -2.66 -5.55
N THR A 76 1.85 -2.09 -6.62
CA THR A 76 2.66 -1.51 -7.70
C THR A 76 3.39 -0.24 -7.23
N TRP A 77 2.72 0.62 -6.47
CA TRP A 77 3.34 1.81 -5.89
C TRP A 77 4.34 1.48 -4.79
N PHE A 78 4.02 0.49 -3.95
CA PHE A 78 4.93 0.03 -2.91
C PHE A 78 6.23 -0.56 -3.48
N SER A 79 6.21 -1.08 -4.72
CA SER A 79 7.42 -1.60 -5.37
C SER A 79 8.33 -0.50 -5.93
N VAL A 80 7.91 0.77 -5.93
CA VAL A 80 8.70 1.90 -6.42
C VAL A 80 9.71 2.29 -5.34
N GLY A 81 11.01 2.07 -5.60
CA GLY A 81 12.08 2.28 -4.63
C GLY A 81 12.09 3.64 -3.91
N PRO A 82 11.94 4.78 -4.61
CA PRO A 82 11.89 6.09 -3.97
C PRO A 82 10.52 6.48 -3.39
N MET A 83 9.53 5.59 -3.39
CA MET A 83 8.20 5.87 -2.84
C MET A 83 8.28 6.06 -1.32
N MET A 84 7.88 7.23 -0.86
CA MET A 84 7.89 7.63 0.55
C MET A 84 6.48 7.60 1.16
N GLY A 85 5.45 7.93 0.38
CA GLY A 85 4.09 8.03 0.90
C GLY A 85 3.02 7.90 -0.17
N ILE A 86 1.84 7.47 0.26
CA ILE A 86 0.63 7.36 -0.55
C ILE A 86 -0.53 7.85 0.32
N THR A 87 -1.19 8.92 -0.10
CA THR A 87 -2.27 9.56 0.64
C THR A 87 -3.58 9.40 -0.13
N TRP A 88 -4.57 8.77 0.50
CA TRP A 88 -5.90 8.52 -0.09
C TRP A 88 -6.82 9.74 0.02
N TRP A 89 -7.49 10.08 -1.08
CA TRP A 89 -8.47 11.16 -1.21
C TRP A 89 -9.77 10.60 -1.85
N ASN A 90 -10.91 10.50 -1.15
CA ASN A 90 -11.21 10.85 0.24
C ASN A 90 -11.42 9.61 1.08
N VAL A 91 -11.24 9.69 2.39
CA VAL A 91 -11.36 8.51 3.28
C VAL A 91 -12.82 8.02 3.35
N VAL A 92 -13.78 8.92 3.29
CA VAL A 92 -15.22 8.65 3.42
C VAL A 92 -15.91 8.98 2.10
N ASP A 93 -16.85 8.13 1.68
CA ASP A 93 -17.72 8.37 0.54
C ASP A 93 -18.44 9.73 0.67
N ASP A 94 -18.64 10.42 -0.46
CA ASP A 94 -19.33 11.71 -0.57
C ASP A 94 -18.69 12.88 0.21
N CYS A 95 -17.40 12.76 0.58
CA CYS A 95 -16.62 13.83 1.22
C CYS A 95 -15.62 14.52 0.27
N GLY A 96 -15.72 14.27 -1.03
CA GLY A 96 -14.84 14.87 -2.02
C GLY A 96 -15.22 16.29 -2.42
N ALA A 97 -14.33 16.91 -3.20
CA ALA A 97 -14.60 18.22 -3.77
C ALA A 97 -15.81 18.15 -4.72
N PRO A 98 -16.54 19.26 -4.94
CA PRO A 98 -17.66 19.28 -5.89
C PRO A 98 -17.27 18.74 -7.28
N GLY A 99 -18.00 17.75 -7.77
CA GLY A 99 -17.73 17.09 -9.05
C GLY A 99 -16.86 15.83 -8.97
N GLU A 100 -16.31 15.50 -7.79
CA GLU A 100 -15.64 14.22 -7.56
C GLU A 100 -16.65 13.06 -7.37
N PRO A 101 -16.21 11.80 -7.56
CA PRO A 101 -17.09 10.65 -7.41
C PRO A 101 -17.51 10.44 -5.95
N SER A 102 -18.81 10.24 -5.74
CA SER A 102 -19.39 10.02 -4.40
C SER A 102 -19.03 8.67 -3.78
N VAL A 103 -18.58 7.69 -4.58
CA VAL A 103 -18.29 6.31 -4.12
C VAL A 103 -16.80 5.99 -4.23
N SER A 104 -15.96 6.88 -3.71
CA SER A 104 -14.49 6.80 -3.80
C SER A 104 -13.77 6.60 -2.46
N GLY A 105 -14.52 6.56 -1.37
CA GLY A 105 -14.08 6.33 -0.01
C GLY A 105 -13.55 4.94 0.26
N LEU A 106 -12.76 4.83 1.34
CA LEU A 106 -12.45 3.58 2.04
C LEU A 106 -13.57 3.20 3.02
N PHE A 107 -14.37 4.18 3.43
CA PHE A 107 -15.56 4.02 4.26
C PHE A 107 -16.77 4.55 3.52
N SER A 108 -17.93 3.96 3.76
CA SER A 108 -19.22 4.51 3.35
C SER A 108 -19.52 5.80 4.12
N ARG A 109 -20.58 6.52 3.72
CA ARG A 109 -20.96 7.80 4.33
C ARG A 109 -21.26 7.70 5.83
N ASP A 110 -21.74 6.54 6.28
CA ASP A 110 -22.01 6.18 7.67
C ASP A 110 -20.81 5.55 8.39
N MET A 111 -19.59 5.68 7.84
CA MET A 111 -18.33 5.18 8.40
C MET A 111 -18.22 3.66 8.50
N ALA A 112 -19.02 2.89 7.74
CA ALA A 112 -18.80 1.45 7.63
C ALA A 112 -17.58 1.17 6.72
N PRO A 113 -16.65 0.29 7.12
CA PRO A 113 -15.48 -0.02 6.30
C PRO A 113 -15.88 -0.74 5.02
N LYS A 114 -15.38 -0.27 3.88
CA LYS A 114 -15.62 -0.89 2.57
C LYS A 114 -14.62 -2.02 2.29
N PRO A 115 -14.89 -2.90 1.32
CA PRO A 115 -13.92 -3.90 0.87
C PRO A 115 -12.52 -3.33 0.55
N ALA A 116 -12.44 -2.11 0.01
CA ALA A 116 -11.18 -1.43 -0.27
C ALA A 116 -10.35 -1.12 1.00
N PHE A 117 -11.02 -0.75 2.11
CA PHE A 117 -10.35 -0.59 3.41
C PHE A 117 -9.71 -1.89 3.85
N HIS A 118 -10.46 -3.01 3.79
CA HIS A 118 -9.94 -4.31 4.21
C HIS A 118 -8.77 -4.79 3.34
N ALA A 119 -8.85 -4.57 2.02
CA ALA A 119 -7.75 -4.88 1.10
C ALA A 119 -6.48 -4.10 1.45
N MET A 120 -6.59 -2.79 1.71
CA MET A 120 -5.47 -1.94 2.09
C MET A 120 -4.92 -2.31 3.48
N ASN A 121 -5.81 -2.54 4.46
CA ASN A 121 -5.44 -2.95 5.81
C ASN A 121 -4.65 -4.26 5.81
N LYS A 122 -5.09 -5.25 5.03
CA LYS A 122 -4.38 -6.54 4.87
C LYS A 122 -2.96 -6.33 4.34
N LEU A 123 -2.79 -5.50 3.32
CA LEU A 123 -1.45 -5.18 2.80
C LEU A 123 -0.57 -4.54 3.88
N ILE A 124 -1.04 -3.46 4.51
CA ILE A 124 -0.22 -2.65 5.41
C ILE A 124 0.04 -3.35 6.75
N ASN A 125 -0.98 -3.98 7.34
CA ASN A 125 -0.92 -4.48 8.72
C ASN A 125 -0.62 -5.97 8.83
N ASP A 126 -0.86 -6.75 7.77
CA ASP A 126 -0.67 -8.20 7.77
C ASP A 126 0.46 -8.65 6.83
N GLU A 127 0.47 -8.21 5.57
CA GLU A 127 1.46 -8.65 4.58
C GLU A 127 2.80 -7.89 4.68
N TRP A 128 2.76 -6.58 4.93
CA TRP A 128 3.96 -5.72 4.95
C TRP A 128 4.51 -5.46 6.35
N LYS A 129 3.89 -6.04 7.38
CA LYS A 129 4.45 -6.09 8.73
C LYS A 129 5.01 -7.47 9.01
N THR A 130 6.30 -7.53 9.25
CA THR A 130 6.98 -8.77 9.57
C THR A 130 6.66 -9.21 11.00
N ARG A 131 6.07 -10.40 11.15
CA ARG A 131 5.83 -11.10 12.43
C ARG A 131 6.24 -12.55 12.27
N LEU A 132 7.29 -12.97 12.97
CA LEU A 132 7.89 -14.29 12.81
C LEU A 132 8.47 -14.82 14.12
N THR A 133 8.49 -16.14 14.24
CA THR A 133 9.19 -16.88 15.29
C THR A 133 10.17 -17.81 14.60
N LEU A 134 11.46 -17.66 14.90
CA LEU A 134 12.54 -18.43 14.28
C LEU A 134 13.34 -19.14 15.35
N LYS A 135 13.94 -20.28 14.98
CA LYS A 135 14.92 -20.96 15.81
C LYS A 135 16.31 -20.45 15.43
N ALA A 136 17.10 -20.06 16.42
CA ALA A 136 18.50 -19.68 16.20
C ALA A 136 19.32 -20.87 15.68
N GLY A 137 20.28 -20.58 14.80
CA GLY A 137 21.27 -21.55 14.32
C GLY A 137 22.21 -22.05 15.42
N ALA A 138 23.05 -23.03 15.11
CA ALA A 138 24.04 -23.56 16.05
C ALA A 138 25.07 -22.50 16.50
N ASP A 139 25.29 -21.47 15.67
CA ASP A 139 26.13 -20.30 15.96
C ASP A 139 25.37 -19.16 16.66
N GLY A 140 24.11 -19.38 17.03
CA GLY A 140 23.24 -18.39 17.69
C GLY A 140 22.65 -17.33 16.76
N LYS A 141 22.91 -17.40 15.45
CA LYS A 141 22.43 -16.38 14.50
C LYS A 141 21.02 -16.67 13.98
N VAL A 142 20.33 -15.59 13.63
CA VAL A 142 19.02 -15.61 12.97
C VAL A 142 19.08 -14.67 11.77
N ALA A 143 18.67 -15.15 10.60
CA ALA A 143 18.48 -14.34 9.41
C ALA A 143 17.01 -14.40 8.97
N PHE A 144 16.47 -13.27 8.53
CA PHE A 144 15.11 -13.18 8.03
C PHE A 144 15.01 -12.14 6.91
N ARG A 145 13.94 -12.22 6.12
CA ARG A 145 13.57 -11.16 5.16
C ARG A 145 12.44 -10.33 5.77
N GLY A 146 12.62 -9.01 5.79
CA GLY A 146 11.61 -8.08 6.29
C GLY A 146 11.64 -6.75 5.55
N PHE A 147 10.60 -5.95 5.78
CA PHE A 147 10.49 -4.60 5.25
C PHE A 147 11.31 -3.60 6.08
N LYS A 148 11.77 -2.50 5.48
CA LYS A 148 12.50 -1.46 6.22
C LYS A 148 11.63 -0.90 7.34
N GLY A 149 12.20 -0.71 8.52
CA GLY A 149 11.45 -0.26 9.69
C GLY A 149 12.10 -0.60 11.03
N THR A 150 11.37 -0.32 12.10
CA THR A 150 11.78 -0.66 13.47
C THR A 150 11.26 -2.04 13.83
N TYR A 151 12.14 -2.86 14.39
CA TYR A 151 11.87 -4.21 14.84
C TYR A 151 12.07 -4.32 16.33
N ARG A 152 11.18 -5.05 16.99
CA ARG A 152 11.36 -5.55 18.34
C ARG A 152 11.62 -7.04 18.27
N VAL A 153 12.72 -7.48 18.86
CA VAL A 153 13.10 -8.88 18.98
C VAL A 153 12.95 -9.28 20.44
N SER A 154 12.40 -10.47 20.67
CA SER A 154 12.28 -11.07 22.00
C SER A 154 12.77 -12.51 21.95
N TRP A 155 13.53 -12.94 22.97
CA TRP A 155 14.10 -14.29 23.04
C TRP A 155 14.30 -14.73 24.49
N LYS A 156 14.49 -16.04 24.70
CA LYS A 156 14.96 -16.60 25.98
C LYS A 156 16.46 -16.84 25.90
N ASP A 157 17.20 -16.42 26.92
CA ASP A 157 18.62 -16.73 27.03
C ASP A 157 18.87 -18.17 27.53
N ALA A 158 20.15 -18.56 27.66
CA ALA A 158 20.54 -19.90 28.11
C ALA A 158 20.06 -20.24 29.53
N ALA A 159 19.79 -19.24 30.37
CA ALA A 159 19.22 -19.41 31.70
C ALA A 159 17.68 -19.45 31.69
N GLY A 160 17.06 -19.31 30.51
CA GLY A 160 15.61 -19.29 30.33
C GLY A 160 14.97 -17.93 30.62
N ALA A 161 15.75 -16.88 30.84
CA ALA A 161 15.21 -15.55 31.11
C ALA A 161 14.78 -14.87 29.81
N GLU A 162 13.62 -14.21 29.84
CA GLU A 162 13.10 -13.41 28.73
C GLU A 162 13.96 -12.16 28.54
N LYS A 163 14.30 -11.87 27.28
CA LYS A 163 15.07 -10.70 26.83
C LYS A 163 14.34 -10.04 25.68
N GLN A 164 14.55 -8.74 25.53
CA GLN A 164 14.07 -7.97 24.39
C GLN A 164 15.09 -6.92 23.98
N ALA A 165 15.12 -6.61 22.69
CA ALA A 165 15.89 -5.51 22.14
C ALA A 165 15.18 -4.96 20.90
N GLU A 166 15.53 -3.74 20.53
CA GLU A 166 15.03 -3.09 19.33
C GLU A 166 16.19 -2.75 18.39
N PHE A 167 15.95 -2.88 17.09
CA PHE A 167 16.87 -2.41 16.07
C PHE A 167 16.09 -1.81 14.89
N ARG A 168 16.77 -1.00 14.09
CA ARG A 168 16.20 -0.42 12.87
C ARG A 168 16.83 -1.06 11.65
N LEU A 169 16.01 -1.70 10.82
CA LEU A 169 16.41 -2.20 9.51
C LEU A 169 16.29 -1.07 8.48
N ALA A 170 17.38 -0.36 8.22
CA ALA A 170 17.44 0.73 7.24
C ALA A 170 18.05 0.27 5.90
N LYS A 171 19.07 -0.57 5.95
CA LYS A 171 19.75 -1.19 4.79
C LYS A 171 19.92 -2.69 5.03
N ASP A 172 20.25 -3.43 3.99
CA ASP A 172 20.39 -4.89 4.11
C ASP A 172 21.61 -5.21 4.98
N GLY A 173 21.45 -6.18 5.89
CA GLY A 173 22.48 -6.56 6.86
C GLY A 173 22.41 -5.83 8.20
N ASP A 174 21.53 -4.85 8.39
CA ASP A 174 21.30 -4.28 9.73
C ASP A 174 20.68 -5.34 10.67
N GLY A 175 21.04 -5.26 11.95
CA GLY A 175 20.61 -6.18 13.00
C GLY A 175 20.96 -5.64 14.39
N LEU A 176 20.87 -6.52 15.40
CA LEU A 176 21.39 -6.28 16.74
C LEU A 176 22.91 -6.48 16.79
#